data_AF-A0A2L2NA70-F1
#
_entry.id   AF-A0A2L2NA70-F1
#
_cell.length_a   1.000
_cell.length_b   1.000
_cell.length_c   1.000
_cell.angle_alpha   90.00
_cell.angle_beta   90.00
_cell.angle_gamma   90.00
#
_symmetry.space_group_name_H-M   'P 1'
#
loop_
_entity.id
_entity.type
_entity.pdbx_description
1 polymer ?
#
loop_
_entity_poly.entity_id
_entity_poly.type
_entity_poly.pdbx_seq_one_letter_code
_entity_poly.pdbx_strand_id
1 'polypeptide(L)'
;MSFTKRFNQLAAILSHELGVQTKYITLNTRLREDLKIDGHDVDVLFCKIVEQFGVDWQGFVFYRYFHEEPHLFSLLFESYYRKRYGTLKTITISHLL
;
A
#
# COMPACT_ATOMS: atom_id res chain seq x y z
N MET A 1 -11.45 -16.14 8.90
CA MET A 1 -10.23 -15.92 9.70
C MET A 1 -10.52 -14.83 10.72
N SER A 2 -10.03 -14.90 11.96
CA SER A 2 -10.28 -13.85 12.96
C SER A 2 -9.52 -12.56 12.61
N PHE A 3 -10.08 -11.42 13.03
CA PHE A 3 -9.47 -10.09 12.83
C PHE A 3 -8.02 -10.03 13.34
N THR A 4 -7.79 -10.48 14.57
CA THR A 4 -6.46 -10.53 15.19
C THR A 4 -5.48 -11.37 14.38
N LYS A 5 -5.94 -12.48 13.79
CA LYS A 5 -5.09 -13.33 12.96
C LYS A 5 -4.73 -12.65 11.63
N ARG A 6 -5.67 -11.94 10.98
CA ARG A 6 -5.40 -11.12 9.79
C ARG A 6 -4.39 -10.02 10.09
N PHE A 7 -4.61 -9.26 11.16
CA PHE A 7 -3.70 -8.19 11.57
C PHE A 7 -2.29 -8.72 11.81
N ASN A 8 -2.13 -9.79 12.59
CA ASN A 8 -0.83 -10.37 12.89
C ASN A 8 -0.10 -10.85 11.63
N GLN A 9 -0.82 -11.43 10.66
CA GLN A 9 -0.25 -11.87 9.39
C GLN A 9 0.18 -10.68 8.52
N LEU A 10 -0.66 -9.65 8.40
CA LEU A 10 -0.32 -8.45 7.64
C LEU A 10 0.89 -7.73 8.27
N ALA A 11 0.92 -7.61 9.60
CA ALA A 11 2.05 -7.05 10.32
C ALA A 11 3.33 -7.87 10.10
N ALA A 12 3.25 -9.20 10.03
CA ALA A 12 4.38 -10.06 9.72
C ALA A 12 4.90 -9.87 8.29
N ILE A 13 4.01 -9.74 7.30
CA ILE A 13 4.38 -9.43 5.90
C ILE A 13 5.12 -8.10 5.86
N LEU A 14 4.54 -7.04 6.43
CA LEU A 14 5.15 -5.70 6.45
C LEU A 14 6.49 -5.69 7.20
N SER A 15 6.59 -6.44 8.28
CA SER A 15 7.84 -6.55 9.04
C SER A 15 8.94 -7.23 8.24
N HIS A 16 8.60 -8.26 7.46
CA HIS A 16 9.54 -8.96 6.60
C HIS A 16 10.00 -8.10 5.41
N GLU A 17 9.07 -7.42 4.72
CA GLU A 17 9.42 -6.61 3.53
C GLU A 17 10.18 -5.32 3.89
N LEU A 18 9.83 -4.68 5.01
CA LEU A 18 10.32 -3.34 5.33
C LEU A 18 11.37 -3.32 6.45
N GLY A 19 11.63 -4.47 7.07
CA GLY A 19 12.50 -4.56 8.26
C GLY A 19 11.95 -3.85 9.51
N VAL A 20 10.68 -3.42 9.50
CA VAL A 20 10.04 -2.73 10.62
C VAL A 20 9.61 -3.75 11.66
N GLN A 21 9.91 -3.54 12.95
CA GLN A 21 9.44 -4.45 14.00
C GLN A 21 7.90 -4.38 14.12
N THR A 22 7.24 -5.54 14.16
CA THR A 22 5.77 -5.66 14.25
C THR A 22 5.15 -4.83 15.38
N LYS A 23 5.86 -4.65 16.50
CA LYS A 23 5.41 -3.84 17.65
C LYS A 23 5.18 -2.35 17.33
N TYR A 24 5.75 -1.84 16.24
CA TYR A 24 5.56 -0.46 15.78
C TYR A 24 4.46 -0.32 14.72
N ILE A 25 3.87 -1.44 14.29
CA ILE A 25 2.78 -1.46 13.31
C ILE A 25 1.46 -1.43 14.08
N THR A 26 0.64 -0.43 13.78
CA THR A 26 -0.69 -0.25 14.39
C THR A 26 -1.74 -0.09 13.29
N LEU A 27 -3.02 -0.17 13.64
CA LEU A 27 -4.12 0.03 12.68
C LEU A 27 -4.10 1.43 12.01
N ASN A 28 -3.55 2.43 12.69
CA ASN A 28 -3.46 3.81 12.21
C ASN A 28 -2.16 4.09 11.46
N THR A 29 -1.21 3.15 11.44
CA THR A 29 0.05 3.31 10.71
C THR A 29 -0.24 3.49 9.23
N ARG A 30 0.31 4.55 8.65
CA ARG A 30 0.09 4.96 7.26
C ARG A 30 1.14 4.35 6.34
N LEU A 31 0.72 3.75 5.24
CA LEU A 31 1.61 3.03 4.32
C LEU A 31 2.70 3.95 3.75
N ARG A 32 2.30 5.09 3.18
CA ARG A 32 3.24 6.00 2.52
C ARG A 32 3.95 6.91 3.50
N GLU A 33 3.22 7.51 4.44
CA GLU A 33 3.77 8.55 5.29
C GLU A 33 4.67 7.99 6.41
N ASP A 34 4.26 6.87 7.01
CA ASP A 34 4.95 6.29 8.17
C ASP A 34 5.88 5.15 7.76
N LEU A 35 5.44 4.27 6.84
CA LEU A 35 6.23 3.11 6.39
C LEU A 35 7.03 3.35 5.12
N LYS A 36 6.85 4.51 4.47
CA LYS A 36 7.53 4.89 3.22
C LYS A 36 7.29 3.92 2.05
N ILE A 37 6.18 3.18 2.08
CA ILE A 37 5.76 2.30 0.99
C ILE A 37 5.15 3.16 -0.11
N ASP A 38 5.79 3.17 -1.27
CA ASP A 38 5.37 3.89 -2.46
C ASP A 38 5.92 3.21 -3.71
N GLY A 39 5.48 3.62 -4.91
CA GLY A 39 6.05 3.10 -6.15
C GLY A 39 6.05 1.57 -6.25
N HIS A 40 7.21 0.98 -6.53
CA HIS A 40 7.37 -0.46 -6.71
C HIS A 40 7.10 -1.30 -5.45
N ASP A 41 7.36 -0.74 -4.26
CA ASP A 41 7.13 -1.46 -2.99
C ASP A 41 5.64 -1.80 -2.80
N VAL A 42 4.76 -0.97 -3.36
CA VAL A 42 3.31 -1.17 -3.32
C VAL A 42 2.93 -2.42 -4.10
N ASP A 43 3.52 -2.64 -5.28
CA ASP A 43 3.23 -3.80 -6.12
C ASP A 43 3.60 -5.11 -5.40
N VAL A 44 4.81 -5.15 -4.82
CA VAL A 44 5.30 -6.31 -4.07
C VAL A 44 4.39 -6.60 -2.88
N LEU A 45 4.02 -5.57 -2.11
CA LEU A 45 3.12 -5.71 -0.98
C LEU A 45 1.73 -6.21 -1.42
N PHE A 46 1.15 -5.62 -2.46
CA PHE A 46 -0.20 -5.93 -2.92
C PHE A 46 -0.29 -7.35 -3.44
N CYS A 47 0.73 -7.83 -4.17
CA CYS A 47 0.83 -9.23 -4.59
C CYS A 47 0.79 -10.19 -3.39
N LYS A 48 1.58 -9.93 -2.35
CA LYS A 48 1.58 -10.77 -1.13
C LYS A 48 0.24 -10.75 -0.40
N ILE A 49 -0.44 -9.60 -0.38
CA ILE A 49 -1.78 -9.48 0.21
C ILE A 49 -2.80 -10.30 -0.61
N VAL A 50 -2.73 -10.27 -1.95
CA VAL A 50 -3.59 -11.12 -2.80
C VAL A 50 -3.33 -12.60 -2.52
N GLU A 51 -2.06 -13.02 -2.52
CA GLU A 51 -1.68 -14.42 -2.26
C GLU A 51 -2.16 -14.90 -0.88
N GLN A 52 -2.02 -14.06 0.15
CA GLN A 52 -2.33 -14.45 1.52
C GLN A 52 -3.82 -14.37 1.86
N PHE A 53 -4.54 -13.40 1.31
CA PHE A 53 -5.91 -13.08 1.73
C PHE A 53 -6.95 -13.23 0.62
N GLY A 54 -6.54 -13.45 -0.63
CA GLY A 54 -7.44 -13.56 -1.79
C GLY A 54 -8.18 -12.26 -2.08
N VAL A 55 -7.56 -11.11 -1.80
CA VAL A 55 -8.16 -9.79 -2.06
C VAL A 55 -8.11 -9.48 -3.55
N ASP A 56 -9.23 -9.02 -4.09
CA ASP A 56 -9.31 -8.46 -5.44
C ASP A 56 -9.14 -6.95 -5.38
N TRP A 57 -8.17 -6.42 -6.14
CA TRP A 57 -7.88 -4.99 -6.24
C TRP A 57 -8.56 -4.33 -7.44
N GLN A 58 -9.51 -5.00 -8.10
CA GLN A 58 -10.25 -4.42 -9.22
C GLN A 58 -10.85 -3.07 -8.84
N GLY A 59 -10.56 -2.04 -9.65
CA GLY A 59 -11.01 -0.67 -9.42
C GLY A 59 -10.15 0.15 -8.45
N PHE A 60 -9.08 -0.43 -7.89
CA PHE A 60 -8.09 0.35 -7.13
C PHE A 60 -7.39 1.35 -8.04
N VAL A 61 -7.43 2.64 -7.66
CA VAL A 61 -6.82 3.73 -8.42
C VAL A 61 -5.50 4.11 -7.74
N PHE A 62 -4.41 3.48 -8.16
CA PHE A 62 -3.07 3.64 -7.59
C PHE A 62 -2.67 5.11 -7.35
N TYR A 63 -2.79 5.92 -8.41
CA TYR A 63 -2.42 7.34 -8.42
C TYR A 63 -3.19 8.24 -7.43
N ARG A 64 -4.23 7.71 -6.79
CA ARG A 64 -4.97 8.43 -5.75
C ARG A 64 -4.29 8.32 -4.39
N TYR A 65 -3.39 7.35 -4.20
CA TYR A 65 -2.84 7.00 -2.89
C TYR A 65 -1.30 6.98 -2.87
N PHE A 66 -0.68 6.64 -4.00
CA PHE A 66 0.75 6.41 -4.15
C PHE A 66 1.35 7.26 -5.28
N HIS A 67 2.63 7.63 -5.14
CA HIS A 67 3.46 8.12 -6.22
C HIS A 67 3.95 6.94 -7.05
N GLU A 68 3.90 7.07 -8.38
CA GLU A 68 4.54 6.13 -9.28
C GLU A 68 6.02 6.53 -9.44
N GLU A 69 6.91 5.54 -9.55
CA GLU A 69 8.29 5.82 -9.93
C GLU A 69 8.37 6.27 -11.40
N PRO A 70 9.22 7.26 -11.73
CA PRO A 70 9.29 7.80 -13.08
C PRO A 70 9.84 6.76 -14.08
N HIS A 71 8.94 6.10 -14.78
CA HIS A 71 9.16 5.35 -16.01
C HIS A 71 8.62 6.11 -17.24
N LEU A 72 9.09 5.80 -18.45
CA LEU A 72 8.73 6.54 -19.67
C LEU A 72 7.21 6.68 -19.89
N PHE A 73 6.42 5.65 -19.54
CA PHE A 73 4.96 5.69 -19.61
C PHE A 73 4.32 6.43 -18.44
N SER A 74 4.88 6.31 -17.23
CA SER A 74 4.40 7.03 -16.03
C SER A 74 4.37 8.55 -16.24
N LEU A 75 5.37 9.13 -16.93
CA LEU A 75 5.44 10.59 -17.14
C LEU A 75 4.27 11.13 -17.99
N LEU A 76 3.81 10.34 -18.96
CA LEU A 76 2.67 10.71 -19.81
C LEU A 76 1.37 10.70 -19.00
N PHE A 77 1.22 9.71 -18.12
CA PHE A 77 0.02 9.53 -17.30
C PHE A 77 0.03 10.39 -16.04
N GLU A 78 1.18 10.61 -15.41
CA GLU A 78 1.36 11.35 -14.16
C GLU A 78 0.74 12.75 -14.30
N SER A 79 0.99 13.45 -15.39
CA SER A 79 0.42 14.79 -15.62
C SER A 79 -1.12 14.80 -15.66
N TYR A 80 -1.74 13.75 -16.22
CA TYR A 80 -3.19 13.58 -16.29
C TYR A 80 -3.78 13.20 -14.93
N TYR A 81 -3.18 12.22 -14.25
CA TYR A 81 -3.65 11.75 -12.95
C TYR A 81 -3.43 12.79 -11.85
N ARG A 82 -2.29 13.48 -11.83
CA ARG A 82 -1.97 14.53 -10.85
C ARG A 82 -2.93 15.72 -10.95
N LYS A 83 -3.31 16.12 -12.17
CA LYS A 83 -4.36 17.14 -12.40
C LYS A 83 -5.74 16.69 -11.91
N ARG A 84 -6.06 15.40 -12.05
CA ARG A 84 -7.39 14.85 -11.75
C ARG A 84 -7.61 14.57 -10.26
N TYR A 85 -6.58 14.14 -9.54
CA TYR A 85 -6.71 13.69 -8.15
C TYR A 85 -6.13 14.67 -7.13
N GLY A 86 -5.29 15.63 -7.55
CA GLY A 86 -4.74 16.66 -6.66
C GLY A 86 -3.80 16.06 -5.60
N THR A 87 -4.16 16.22 -4.33
CA THR A 87 -3.41 15.67 -3.20
C THR A 87 -3.67 14.19 -2.98
N LEU A 88 -2.61 13.40 -2.80
CA LEU A 88 -2.72 11.98 -2.49
C LEU A 88 -3.50 11.75 -1.20
N LYS A 89 -4.34 10.72 -1.23
CA LYS A 89 -5.02 10.20 -0.04
C LYS A 89 -4.09 9.28 0.74
N THR A 90 -4.40 9.13 2.02
CA THR A 90 -3.66 8.25 2.94
C THR A 90 -4.36 6.89 3.02
N ILE A 91 -3.56 5.82 3.02
CA ILE A 91 -4.00 4.46 3.36
C ILE A 91 -3.31 4.06 4.67
N THR A 92 -4.08 3.50 5.58
CA THR A 92 -3.59 2.92 6.84
C THR A 92 -3.74 1.40 6.85
N ILE A 93 -3.08 0.72 7.79
CA ILE A 93 -3.22 -0.73 7.99
C ILE A 93 -4.67 -1.18 8.14
N SER A 94 -5.53 -0.39 8.80
CA SER A 94 -6.96 -0.74 8.94
C SER A 94 -7.71 -0.85 7.61
N HIS A 95 -7.26 -0.17 6.56
CA HIS A 95 -7.90 -0.25 5.24
C HIS A 95 -7.55 -1.55 4.48
N LEU A 96 -6.56 -2.32 4.95
CA LEU A 96 -6.08 -3.55 4.31
C LEU A 96 -6.65 -4.84 4.94
N LEU A 97 -7.50 -4.75 5.97
CA LEU A 97 -8.02 -5.88 6.75
C LEU A 97 -9.47 -6.24 6.40
#